data_AF-A0AAV6BTV7-F1
#
_entry.id   AF-A0AAV6BTV7-F1
#
_cell.length_a   1.000
_cell.length_b   1.000
_cell.length_c   1.000
_cell.angle_alpha   90.00
_cell.angle_beta   90.00
_cell.angle_gamma   90.00
#
_symmetry.space_group_name_H-M   'P 1'
#
loop_
_entity.id
_entity.type
_entity.pdbx_description
1 polymer ?
#
loop_
_entity_poly.entity_id
_entity_poly.type
_entity_poly.pdbx_seq_one_letter_code
_entity_poly.pdbx_strand_id
1 'polypeptide(L)'
;MLALLATLLGFGLHAFYLRGVAEDAFISFRFAQHLAAGHGLVWNIGEPPVEGYTNFACVLLCAWAIRAGYDVVLVSQLVGVAASIVTLVGTYVVAHRLLALPAGVALLPAVMLAVVGPFATWATSGMETSLFGMLVLVSVGLLISWAHSREPAQLAAASVTLLLATLTRPEGALAFMVSAAAVAAV
;
A
#
# COMPACT_ATOMS: atom_id res chain seq x y z
N MET A 1 16.53 -1.94 -17.64
CA MET A 1 15.40 -2.90 -17.77
C MET A 1 15.73 -4.24 -17.12
N LEU A 2 16.74 -4.98 -17.61
CA LEU A 2 17.11 -6.32 -17.06
C LEU A 2 17.41 -6.28 -15.55
N ALA A 3 18.18 -5.29 -15.09
CA ALA A 3 18.51 -5.17 -13.68
C ALA A 3 17.29 -4.92 -12.78
N LEU A 4 16.31 -4.14 -13.24
CA LEU A 4 15.04 -3.94 -12.51
C LEU A 4 14.24 -5.23 -12.44
N LEU A 5 14.15 -5.99 -13.55
CA LEU A 5 13.50 -7.30 -13.55
C LEU A 5 14.19 -8.29 -12.59
N ALA A 6 15.52 -8.29 -12.55
CA ALA A 6 16.28 -9.09 -11.59
C ALA A 6 15.99 -8.68 -10.14
N THR A 7 15.87 -7.37 -9.87
CA THR A 7 15.45 -6.85 -8.55
C THR A 7 14.05 -7.35 -8.17
N LEU A 8 13.09 -7.28 -9.09
CA LEU A 8 11.72 -7.73 -8.84
C LEU A 8 11.65 -9.25 -8.62
N LEU A 9 12.39 -10.03 -9.41
CA LEU A 9 12.50 -11.48 -9.23
C LEU A 9 13.14 -11.81 -7.88
N GLY A 10 14.24 -11.14 -7.54
CA GLY A 10 14.92 -11.29 -6.25
C GLY A 10 14.00 -10.97 -5.07
N PHE A 11 13.24 -9.87 -5.16
CA PHE A 11 12.21 -9.54 -4.18
C PHE A 11 11.13 -10.62 -4.08
N GLY A 12 10.62 -11.12 -5.21
CA GLY A 12 9.60 -12.18 -5.21
C GLY A 12 10.07 -13.45 -4.51
N LEU A 13 11.30 -13.88 -4.78
CA LEU A 13 11.93 -15.03 -4.11
C LEU A 13 12.13 -14.76 -2.60
N HIS A 14 12.55 -13.55 -2.25
CA HIS A 14 12.77 -13.14 -0.86
C HIS A 14 11.46 -13.09 -0.06
N ALA A 15 10.42 -12.48 -0.61
CA ALA A 15 9.08 -12.44 -0.04
C ALA A 15 8.47 -13.84 0.08
N PHE A 16 8.68 -14.71 -0.91
CA PHE A 16 8.25 -16.10 -0.83
C PHE A 16 8.98 -16.90 0.27
N TYR A 17 10.29 -16.67 0.43
CA TYR A 17 11.08 -17.29 1.49
C TYR A 17 10.63 -16.87 2.89
N LEU A 18 10.35 -15.57 3.09
CA LEU A 18 9.90 -14.99 4.36
C LEU A 18 8.37 -14.98 4.54
N ARG A 19 7.64 -15.73 3.71
CA ARG A 19 6.17 -15.62 3.68
C ARG A 19 5.55 -16.04 5.01
N GLY A 20 4.56 -15.28 5.46
CA GLY A 20 3.79 -15.59 6.65
C GLY A 20 2.66 -14.59 6.81
N VAL A 21 1.54 -15.03 7.37
CA VAL A 21 0.39 -14.17 7.65
C VAL A 21 0.50 -13.67 9.08
N ALA A 22 0.33 -12.38 9.30
CA ALA A 22 0.30 -11.81 10.64
C ALA A 22 -0.99 -12.21 11.36
N GLU A 23 -0.90 -12.55 12.63
CA GLU A 23 -2.07 -12.86 13.46
C GLU A 23 -3.06 -11.68 13.52
N ASP A 24 -2.55 -10.45 13.57
CA ASP A 24 -3.34 -9.22 13.59
C ASP A 24 -4.25 -9.06 12.36
N ALA A 25 -3.88 -9.63 11.21
CA ALA A 25 -4.68 -9.55 9.98
C ALA A 25 -6.06 -10.21 10.15
N PHE A 26 -6.15 -11.21 11.04
CA PHE A 26 -7.41 -11.91 11.31
C PHE A 26 -8.45 -11.03 12.03
N ILE A 27 -8.03 -9.95 12.69
CA ILE A 27 -8.95 -8.94 13.22
C ILE A 27 -9.74 -8.32 12.07
N SER A 28 -9.03 -7.81 11.04
CA SER A 28 -9.64 -7.23 9.85
C SER A 28 -10.47 -8.26 9.07
N PHE A 29 -10.01 -9.51 8.98
CA PHE A 29 -10.76 -10.57 8.30
C PHE A 29 -12.07 -10.89 9.00
N ARG A 30 -12.13 -10.87 10.33
CA ARG A 30 -13.38 -11.08 11.07
C ARG A 30 -14.41 -9.99 10.78
N PHE A 31 -13.99 -8.71 10.84
CA PHE A 31 -14.87 -7.59 10.45
C PHE A 31 -15.33 -7.72 8.99
N ALA A 32 -14.42 -8.12 8.10
CA ALA A 32 -14.73 -8.33 6.70
C ALA A 32 -15.73 -9.48 6.46
N GLN A 33 -15.63 -10.57 7.22
CA GLN A 33 -16.57 -11.70 7.17
C GLN A 33 -17.97 -11.27 7.61
N HIS A 34 -18.09 -10.54 8.73
CA HIS A 34 -19.38 -10.04 9.19
C HIS A 34 -20.00 -9.03 8.22
N LEU A 35 -19.18 -8.14 7.64
CA LEU A 35 -19.65 -7.22 6.63
C LEU A 35 -20.14 -7.97 5.37
N ALA A 36 -19.38 -8.96 4.89
CA ALA A 36 -19.74 -9.75 3.73
C ALA A 36 -21.03 -10.57 3.93
N ALA A 37 -21.28 -11.03 5.15
CA ALA A 37 -22.51 -11.74 5.55
C ALA A 37 -23.72 -10.82 5.80
N GLY A 38 -23.55 -9.49 5.71
CA GLY A 38 -24.63 -8.52 5.91
C GLY A 38 -24.90 -8.14 7.37
N HIS A 39 -24.02 -8.51 8.29
CA HIS A 39 -24.12 -8.13 9.71
C HIS A 39 -23.53 -6.75 10.01
N GLY A 40 -22.86 -6.13 9.03
CA GLY A 40 -22.16 -4.87 9.19
C GLY A 40 -20.77 -5.02 9.82
N LEU A 41 -20.18 -3.89 10.19
CA LEU A 41 -18.83 -3.80 10.76
C LEU A 41 -18.90 -3.99 12.29
N VAL A 42 -19.07 -5.24 12.72
CA VAL A 42 -19.21 -5.61 14.13
C VAL A 42 -18.22 -6.69 14.54
N TRP A 43 -17.76 -6.66 15.79
CA TRP A 43 -16.90 -7.73 16.32
C TRP A 43 -17.71 -8.97 16.74
N ASN A 44 -18.83 -8.76 17.44
CA ASN A 44 -19.77 -9.79 17.88
C ASN A 44 -21.17 -9.45 17.38
N ILE A 45 -21.84 -10.42 16.76
CA ILE A 45 -23.19 -10.23 16.22
C ILE A 45 -24.18 -10.17 17.38
N GLY A 46 -25.00 -9.12 17.42
CA GLY A 46 -26.01 -8.90 18.46
C GLY A 46 -25.51 -8.13 19.69
N GLU A 47 -24.21 -7.83 19.76
CA GLU A 47 -23.63 -6.95 20.78
C GLU A 47 -23.52 -5.50 20.27
N PRO A 48 -23.33 -4.51 21.17
CA PRO A 48 -23.03 -3.14 20.75
C PRO A 48 -21.82 -3.09 19.81
N PRO A 49 -21.86 -2.30 18.72
CA PRO A 49 -20.76 -2.21 17.77
C PRO A 49 -19.52 -1.60 18.42
N VAL A 50 -18.36 -2.15 18.08
CA VAL A 50 -17.04 -1.63 18.46
C VAL A 50 -16.17 -1.52 17.22
N GLU A 51 -15.46 -0.41 17.09
CA GLU A 51 -14.49 -0.21 16.01
C GLU A 51 -13.12 -0.75 16.46
N GLY A 52 -12.81 -1.98 16.03
CA GLY A 52 -11.59 -2.71 16.42
C GLY A 52 -10.51 -2.75 15.34
N TYR A 53 -10.68 -2.02 14.23
CA TYR A 53 -9.72 -1.96 13.12
C TYR A 53 -9.28 -0.52 12.87
N THR A 54 -8.07 -0.36 12.33
CA THR A 54 -7.52 0.96 11.90
C THR A 54 -7.24 1.00 10.40
N ASN A 55 -7.71 -0.01 9.65
CA ASN A 55 -7.43 -0.21 8.24
C ASN A 55 -8.71 -0.42 7.41
N PHE A 56 -9.64 0.53 7.52
CA PHE A 56 -10.98 0.47 6.91
C PHE A 56 -10.96 0.05 5.42
N ALA A 57 -10.08 0.62 4.60
CA ALA A 57 -9.97 0.26 3.19
C ALA A 57 -9.62 -1.23 2.98
N CYS A 58 -8.76 -1.80 3.82
CA CYS A 58 -8.41 -3.22 3.78
C CYS A 58 -9.57 -4.11 4.23
N VAL A 59 -10.35 -3.69 5.24
CA VAL A 59 -11.58 -4.41 5.64
C VAL A 59 -12.57 -4.48 4.48
N LEU A 60 -12.79 -3.36 3.78
CA LEU A 60 -13.68 -3.33 2.60
C LEU A 60 -13.17 -4.24 1.46
N LEU A 61 -11.87 -4.22 1.18
CA LEU A 61 -11.24 -5.07 0.18
C LEU A 61 -11.41 -6.56 0.53
N CYS A 62 -11.17 -6.91 1.79
CA CYS A 62 -11.35 -8.27 2.29
C CYS A 62 -12.82 -8.71 2.23
N ALA A 63 -13.76 -7.82 2.59
CA ALA A 63 -15.19 -8.11 2.55
C ALA A 63 -15.66 -8.36 1.12
N TRP A 64 -15.17 -7.58 0.15
CA TRP A 64 -15.39 -7.82 -1.27
C TRP A 64 -14.84 -9.19 -1.69
N ALA A 65 -13.61 -9.52 -1.30
CA ALA A 65 -12.99 -10.80 -1.65
C ALA A 65 -13.80 -11.99 -1.13
N ILE A 66 -14.22 -11.93 0.15
CA ILE A 66 -15.06 -12.96 0.78
C ILE A 66 -16.40 -13.07 0.06
N ARG A 67 -17.07 -11.94 -0.23
CA ARG A 67 -18.36 -11.95 -0.93
C ARG A 67 -18.26 -12.48 -2.36
N ALA A 68 -17.10 -12.31 -3.00
CA ALA A 68 -16.79 -12.86 -4.31
C ALA A 68 -16.38 -14.35 -4.27
N GLY A 69 -16.28 -14.97 -3.09
CA GLY A 69 -15.91 -16.37 -2.93
C GLY A 69 -14.40 -16.64 -2.99
N TYR A 70 -13.56 -15.61 -2.88
CA TYR A 70 -12.11 -15.76 -2.84
C TYR A 70 -11.60 -16.04 -1.43
N ASP A 71 -10.46 -16.74 -1.35
CA ASP A 71 -9.72 -16.90 -0.10
C ASP A 71 -9.14 -15.54 0.34
N VAL A 72 -9.61 -15.03 1.48
CA VAL A 72 -9.25 -13.70 1.99
C VAL A 72 -7.76 -13.59 2.34
N VAL A 73 -7.16 -14.69 2.81
CA VAL A 73 -5.75 -14.73 3.17
C VAL A 73 -4.94 -14.59 1.88
N LEU A 74 -5.21 -15.41 0.87
CA LEU A 74 -4.53 -15.32 -0.42
C LEU A 74 -4.68 -13.94 -1.07
N VAL A 75 -5.90 -13.39 -1.10
CA VAL A 75 -6.14 -12.07 -1.70
C VAL A 75 -5.35 -10.97 -0.97
N SER A 76 -5.36 -10.96 0.37
CA SER A 76 -4.61 -9.97 1.14
C SER A 76 -3.09 -10.08 0.93
N GLN A 77 -2.54 -11.30 0.82
CA GLN A 77 -1.13 -11.52 0.49
C GLN A 77 -0.79 -11.04 -0.92
N LEU A 78 -1.63 -11.35 -1.92
CA LEU A 78 -1.42 -10.92 -3.30
C LEU A 78 -1.45 -9.39 -3.42
N VAL A 79 -2.37 -8.74 -2.70
CA VAL A 79 -2.44 -7.27 -2.64
C VAL A 79 -1.16 -6.69 -2.02
N GLY A 80 -0.67 -7.26 -0.92
CA GLY A 80 0.58 -6.85 -0.30
C GLY A 80 1.79 -6.98 -1.24
N VAL A 81 1.93 -8.13 -1.91
CA VAL A 81 3.01 -8.38 -2.88
C VAL A 81 2.91 -7.43 -4.07
N ALA A 82 1.72 -7.25 -4.63
CA ALA A 82 1.49 -6.33 -5.74
C ALA A 82 1.83 -4.88 -5.35
N ALA A 83 1.41 -4.44 -4.16
CA ALA A 83 1.73 -3.11 -3.65
C ALA A 83 3.25 -2.92 -3.44
N SER A 84 3.95 -3.93 -2.94
CA SER A 84 5.40 -3.90 -2.80
C SER A 84 6.12 -3.85 -4.17
N ILE A 85 5.63 -4.58 -5.18
CA ILE A 85 6.16 -4.49 -6.56
C ILE A 85 5.98 -3.08 -7.13
N VAL A 86 4.77 -2.52 -7.00
CA VAL A 86 4.50 -1.13 -7.41
C VAL A 86 5.39 -0.15 -6.66
N THR A 87 5.66 -0.39 -5.38
CA THR A 87 6.59 0.41 -4.58
C THR A 87 8.00 0.36 -5.17
N LEU A 88 8.54 -0.82 -5.47
CA LEU A 88 9.87 -0.97 -6.05
C LEU A 88 10.00 -0.29 -7.42
N VAL A 89 9.02 -0.50 -8.31
CA VAL A 89 8.99 0.14 -9.63
C VAL A 89 8.84 1.65 -9.48
N GLY A 90 7.94 2.10 -8.60
CA GLY A 90 7.69 3.51 -8.31
C GLY A 90 8.94 4.20 -7.78
N THR A 91 9.69 3.57 -6.88
CA THR A 91 10.96 4.12 -6.35
C THR A 91 11.96 4.35 -7.48
N TYR A 92 12.12 3.38 -8.38
CA TYR A 92 12.96 3.54 -9.57
C TYR A 92 12.46 4.66 -10.49
N VAL A 93 11.15 4.71 -10.76
CA VAL A 93 10.55 5.71 -11.66
C VAL A 93 10.71 7.12 -11.07
N VAL A 94 10.41 7.34 -9.80
CA VAL A 94 10.59 8.62 -9.13
C VAL A 94 12.06 9.05 -9.21
N ALA A 95 12.98 8.17 -8.84
CA ALA A 95 14.42 8.46 -8.88
C ALA A 95 14.92 8.79 -10.30
N HIS A 96 14.53 7.99 -11.30
CA HIS A 96 15.05 8.13 -12.66
C HIS A 96 14.36 9.23 -13.47
N ARG A 97 13.02 9.29 -13.42
CA ARG A 97 12.21 10.16 -14.29
C ARG A 97 11.92 11.51 -13.66
N LEU A 98 11.69 11.55 -12.35
CA LEU A 98 11.28 12.78 -11.66
C LEU A 98 12.45 13.51 -11.01
N LEU A 99 13.45 12.77 -10.50
CA LEU A 99 14.68 13.34 -9.93
C LEU A 99 15.87 13.33 -10.91
N ALA A 100 15.64 12.88 -12.16
CA ALA A 100 16.63 12.84 -13.24
C ALA A 100 17.95 12.12 -12.90
N LEU A 101 17.92 11.15 -11.98
CA LEU A 101 19.12 10.38 -11.63
C LEU A 101 19.51 9.42 -12.78
N PRO A 102 20.81 9.18 -13.00
CA PRO A 102 21.27 8.17 -13.94
C PRO A 102 20.66 6.80 -13.60
N ALA A 103 20.28 6.01 -14.61
CA ALA A 103 19.50 4.77 -14.41
C ALA A 103 20.15 3.79 -13.42
N GLY A 104 21.48 3.68 -13.41
CA GLY A 104 22.19 2.82 -12.44
C GLY A 104 22.06 3.31 -10.99
N VAL A 105 22.11 4.62 -10.78
CA VAL A 105 21.95 5.24 -9.45
C VAL A 105 20.50 5.18 -9.00
N ALA A 106 19.55 5.42 -9.91
CA ALA A 106 18.12 5.34 -9.64
C ALA A 106 17.65 3.92 -9.26
N LEU A 107 18.40 2.88 -9.66
CA LEU A 107 18.11 1.51 -9.30
C LEU A 107 18.52 1.16 -7.86
N LEU A 108 19.54 1.83 -7.33
CA LEU A 108 20.08 1.55 -5.99
C LEU A 108 19.01 1.56 -4.88
N PRO A 109 18.14 2.58 -4.74
CA PRO A 109 17.12 2.58 -3.68
C PRO A 109 16.11 1.44 -3.83
N ALA A 110 15.73 1.07 -5.06
CA ALA A 110 14.85 -0.07 -5.29
C ALA A 110 15.53 -1.40 -4.92
N VAL A 111 16.80 -1.58 -5.25
CA VAL A 111 17.59 -2.77 -4.85
C VAL A 111 17.72 -2.84 -3.33
N MET A 112 18.06 -1.73 -2.68
CA MET A 112 18.16 -1.67 -1.22
C MET A 112 16.84 -2.06 -0.56
N LEU A 113 15.70 -1.54 -1.04
CA LEU A 113 14.39 -1.89 -0.50
C LEU A 113 14.03 -3.37 -0.73
N ALA A 114 14.35 -3.93 -1.89
CA ALA A 114 14.07 -5.32 -2.23
C ALA A 114 14.79 -6.34 -1.33
N VAL A 115 15.98 -6.00 -0.82
CA VAL A 115 16.77 -6.88 0.05
C VAL A 115 16.51 -6.66 1.54
N VAL A 116 15.71 -5.66 1.92
CA VAL A 116 15.35 -5.40 3.33
C VAL A 116 14.34 -6.45 3.79
N GLY A 117 14.73 -7.25 4.78
CA GLY A 117 13.90 -8.34 5.35
C GLY A 117 12.50 -7.91 5.75
N PRO A 118 12.33 -6.85 6.57
CA PRO A 118 11.00 -6.34 6.93
C PRO A 118 10.11 -6.04 5.73
N PHE A 119 10.65 -5.42 4.67
CA PHE A 119 9.86 -5.10 3.48
C PHE A 119 9.33 -6.37 2.78
N ALA A 120 10.14 -7.42 2.73
CA ALA A 120 9.74 -8.72 2.17
C ALA A 120 8.76 -9.48 3.08
N THR A 121 8.96 -9.48 4.40
CA THR A 121 8.06 -10.12 5.37
C THR A 121 6.66 -9.49 5.33
N TRP A 122 6.58 -8.16 5.42
CA TRP A 122 5.30 -7.45 5.43
C TRP A 122 4.56 -7.49 4.08
N ALA A 123 5.23 -7.81 2.98
CA ALA A 123 4.58 -7.99 1.68
C ALA A 123 3.58 -9.16 1.65
N THR A 124 3.76 -10.15 2.52
CA THR A 124 2.90 -11.35 2.56
C THR A 124 2.12 -11.49 3.88
N SER A 125 2.16 -10.46 4.74
CA SER A 125 1.55 -10.53 6.07
C SER A 125 0.02 -10.49 6.06
N GLY A 126 -0.59 -10.09 4.94
CA GLY A 126 -2.02 -9.79 4.86
C GLY A 126 -2.40 -8.46 5.52
N MET A 127 -1.43 -7.71 6.04
CA MET A 127 -1.62 -6.40 6.67
C MET A 127 -1.60 -5.27 5.64
N GLU A 128 -2.09 -4.12 6.04
CA GLU A 128 -2.20 -2.91 5.24
C GLU A 128 -0.86 -2.22 4.93
N THR A 129 0.23 -2.60 5.60
CA THR A 129 1.55 -1.93 5.56
C THR A 129 2.07 -1.71 4.14
N SER A 130 2.08 -2.75 3.30
CA SER A 130 2.57 -2.63 1.92
C SER A 130 1.67 -1.77 1.04
N LEU A 131 0.35 -1.88 1.21
CA LEU A 131 -0.62 -1.04 0.49
C LEU A 131 -0.46 0.43 0.87
N PHE A 132 -0.33 0.71 2.18
CA PHE A 132 -0.10 2.06 2.69
C PHE A 132 1.20 2.66 2.13
N GLY A 133 2.31 1.91 2.19
CA GLY A 133 3.60 2.37 1.65
C GLY A 133 3.54 2.69 0.16
N MET A 134 2.84 1.85 -0.62
CA MET A 134 2.60 2.10 -2.04
C MET A 134 1.80 3.39 -2.26
N LEU A 135 0.69 3.59 -1.55
CA LEU A 135 -0.16 4.77 -1.69
C LEU A 135 0.59 6.07 -1.37
N VAL A 136 1.41 6.06 -0.30
CA VAL A 136 2.26 7.19 0.07
C VAL A 136 3.28 7.47 -1.04
N LEU A 137 4.00 6.45 -1.53
CA LEU A 137 4.97 6.63 -2.61
C LEU A 137 4.31 7.21 -3.89
N VAL A 138 3.17 6.66 -4.29
CA VAL A 138 2.44 7.12 -5.48
C VAL A 138 1.99 8.58 -5.28
N SER A 139 1.46 8.93 -4.11
CA SER A 139 1.08 10.32 -3.83
C SER A 139 2.26 11.29 -3.95
N VAL A 140 3.43 10.92 -3.42
CA VAL A 140 4.64 11.75 -3.50
C VAL A 140 5.10 11.87 -4.96
N GLY A 141 5.12 10.78 -5.72
CA GLY A 141 5.46 10.80 -7.14
C GLY A 141 4.52 11.70 -7.97
N LEU A 142 3.22 11.66 -7.67
CA LEU A 142 2.22 12.52 -8.32
C LEU A 142 2.42 13.99 -7.94
N LEU A 143 2.73 14.30 -6.67
CA LEU A 143 3.01 15.66 -6.22
C LEU A 143 4.28 16.23 -6.84
N ILE A 144 5.34 15.43 -6.97
CA ILE A 144 6.56 15.85 -7.68
C ILE A 144 6.27 16.09 -9.16
N SER A 145 5.47 15.22 -9.79
CA SER A 145 5.04 15.42 -11.18
C SER A 145 4.23 16.70 -11.34
N TRP A 146 3.34 16.98 -10.39
CA TRP A 146 2.54 18.20 -10.35
C TRP A 146 3.42 19.43 -10.15
N ALA A 147 4.44 19.37 -9.29
CA ALA A 147 5.36 20.50 -9.11
C ALA A 147 6.08 20.89 -10.41
N HIS A 148 6.38 19.91 -11.27
CA HIS A 148 7.02 20.16 -12.58
C HIS A 148 6.05 20.67 -13.65
N SER A 149 4.83 20.12 -13.72
CA SER A 149 3.89 20.37 -14.84
C SER A 149 2.75 21.33 -14.49
N ARG A 150 2.45 21.49 -13.19
CA ARG A 150 1.29 22.19 -12.61
C ARG A 150 -0.07 21.65 -13.09
N GLU A 151 -0.12 20.42 -13.60
CA GLU A 151 -1.34 19.78 -14.10
C GLU A 151 -2.34 19.45 -12.97
N PRO A 152 -3.56 20.04 -12.96
CA PRO A 152 -4.53 19.85 -11.87
C PRO A 152 -4.94 18.39 -11.65
N ALA A 153 -4.96 17.58 -12.72
CA ALA A 153 -5.29 16.16 -12.65
C ALA A 153 -4.31 15.38 -11.76
N GLN A 154 -3.03 15.76 -11.72
CA GLN A 154 -2.01 15.09 -10.90
C GLN A 154 -2.19 15.43 -9.42
N LEU A 155 -2.55 16.67 -9.10
CA LEU A 155 -2.87 17.08 -7.73
C LEU A 155 -4.16 16.42 -7.22
N ALA A 156 -5.17 16.30 -8.08
CA ALA A 156 -6.40 15.57 -7.77
C ALA A 156 -6.11 14.08 -7.52
N ALA A 157 -5.33 13.44 -8.40
CA ALA A 157 -4.91 12.05 -8.23
C ALA A 157 -4.11 11.85 -6.93
N ALA A 158 -3.18 12.77 -6.62
CA ALA A 158 -2.42 12.73 -5.37
C ALA A 158 -3.35 12.81 -4.15
N SER A 159 -4.32 13.72 -4.17
CA SER A 159 -5.32 13.88 -3.10
C SER A 159 -6.14 12.60 -2.90
N VAL A 160 -6.56 11.94 -3.98
CA VAL A 160 -7.28 10.65 -3.91
C VAL A 160 -6.38 9.57 -3.31
N THR A 161 -5.12 9.48 -3.72
CA THR A 161 -4.18 8.49 -3.15
C THR A 161 -3.90 8.74 -1.66
N LEU A 162 -3.83 9.99 -1.21
CA LEU A 162 -3.67 10.35 0.21
C LEU A 162 -4.93 10.06 1.03
N LEU A 163 -6.12 10.28 0.45
CA LEU A 163 -7.38 9.86 1.07
C LEU A 163 -7.40 8.33 1.25
N LEU A 164 -7.05 7.57 0.21
CA LEU A 164 -6.96 6.12 0.29
C LEU A 164 -5.90 5.67 1.31
N ALA A 165 -4.76 6.36 1.39
CA ALA A 165 -3.75 6.10 2.41
C ALA A 165 -4.32 6.31 3.83
N THR A 166 -5.11 7.37 4.03
CA THR A 166 -5.79 7.68 5.31
C THR A 166 -6.82 6.62 5.69
N LEU A 167 -7.58 6.10 4.72
CA LEU A 167 -8.53 5.00 4.95
C LEU A 167 -7.83 3.65 5.16
N THR A 168 -6.60 3.52 4.66
CA THR A 168 -5.76 2.33 4.85
C THR A 168 -5.10 2.35 6.22
N ARG A 169 -4.67 3.53 6.70
CA ARG A 169 -4.07 3.76 8.01
C ARG A 169 -4.25 5.21 8.47
N PRO A 170 -4.50 5.48 9.76
CA PRO A 170 -4.69 6.84 10.27
C PRO A 170 -3.47 7.76 10.07
N GLU A 171 -2.25 7.20 10.00
CA GLU A 171 -1.03 7.96 9.69
C GLU A 171 -1.07 8.59 8.28
N GLY A 172 -1.95 8.13 7.38
CA GLY A 172 -2.20 8.78 6.09
C GLY A 172 -2.72 10.21 6.22
N ALA A 173 -3.43 10.53 7.30
CA ALA A 173 -3.87 11.91 7.57
C ALA A 173 -2.66 12.84 7.80
N LEU A 174 -1.61 12.34 8.46
CA LEU A 174 -0.36 13.09 8.63
C LEU A 174 0.35 13.30 7.29
N ALA A 175 0.44 12.26 6.45
CA ALA A 175 0.99 12.37 5.11
C ALA A 175 0.23 13.41 4.27
N PHE A 176 -1.10 13.45 4.39
CA PHE A 176 -1.93 14.47 3.75
C PHE A 176 -1.61 15.87 4.25
N MET A 177 -1.57 16.10 5.56
CA MET A 177 -1.29 17.42 6.13
C MET A 177 0.07 17.96 5.71
N VAL A 178 1.12 17.13 5.75
CA VAL A 178 2.47 17.51 5.31
C VAL A 178 2.48 17.84 3.81
N SER A 179 1.82 17.03 2.99
CA SER A 179 1.73 17.24 1.55
C SER A 179 0.97 18.51 1.19
N ALA A 180 -0.14 18.78 1.87
CA ALA A 180 -0.94 19.99 1.67
C ALA A 180 -0.15 21.26 2.05
N ALA A 181 0.59 21.22 3.16
CA ALA A 181 1.46 22.32 3.56
C ALA A 181 2.58 22.57 2.53
N ALA A 182 3.18 21.52 1.98
CA ALA A 182 4.20 21.64 0.94
C ALA A 182 3.64 22.23 -0.36
N VAL A 183 2.44 21.82 -0.77
CA VAL A 183 1.74 22.37 -1.94
C VAL A 183 1.39 23.85 -1.75
N ALA A 184 0.95 24.25 -0.56
CA ALA A 184 0.58 25.64 -0.27
C ALA A 184 1.78 26.60 -0.27
N ALA A 185 3.00 26.09 -0.13
CA ALA A 185 4.23 26.89 -0.09
C ALA A 185 4.81 27.23 -1.47
N VAL A 186 4.26 26.69 -2.59
CA VAL A 186 4.88 26.69 -3.92
C VAL A 186 3.92 27.08 -5.04
#